data_AF-A0A968MWN3-F1
#
_entry.id   AF-A0A968MWN3-F1
#
_cell.length_a   1.000
_cell.length_b   1.000
_cell.length_c   1.000
_cell.angle_alpha   90.00
_cell.angle_beta   90.00
_cell.angle_gamma   90.00
#
_symmetry.space_group_name_H-M   'P 1'
#
loop_
_entity.id
_entity.type
_entity.pdbx_description
1 polymer ?
#
loop_
_entity_poly.entity_id
_entity_poly.type
_entity_poly.pdbx_seq_one_letter_code
_entity_poly.pdbx_strand_id
1 'polypeptide(L)' 'MKKEAFKMYLKPGFEAEYEKRHNALWPELKALLKEAGVYDYSIFWDKDTNILFAVQKNEGSAGSQDLGSNPIVK' A
#
# COMPACT_ATOMS: atom_id res chain seq x y z
N MET A 1 11.22 -15.21 -2.81
CA MET A 1 10.73 -14.05 -2.05
C MET A 1 11.31 -12.79 -2.67
N LYS A 2 10.45 -11.87 -3.15
CA LYS A 2 10.86 -10.56 -3.68
C LYS A 2 10.54 -9.49 -2.64
N LYS A 3 11.44 -8.52 -2.45
CA LYS A 3 11.16 -7.28 -1.73
C LYS A 3 10.95 -6.18 -2.75
N GLU A 4 9.92 -5.38 -2.55
CA GLU A 4 9.58 -4.27 -3.43
C GLU A 4 9.34 -3.03 -2.60
N ALA A 5 9.91 -1.91 -3.04
CA ALA A 5 9.71 -0.62 -2.42
C ALA A 5 9.35 0.40 -3.49
N PHE A 6 8.44 1.30 -3.15
CA PHE A 6 7.97 2.35 -4.04
C PHE A 6 7.64 3.60 -3.24
N LYS A 7 7.61 4.74 -3.95
CA LYS A 7 7.25 6.01 -3.35
C LYS A 7 5.94 6.51 -3.95
N MET A 8 5.14 7.16 -3.12
CA MET A 8 3.94 7.89 -3.49
C MET A 8 4.01 9.29 -2.89
N TYR A 9 3.05 10.14 -3.22
CA TYR A 9 2.98 11.50 -2.71
C TYR A 9 1.66 11.68 -1.96
N LEU A 10 1.77 12.11 -0.70
CA LEU A 10 0.62 12.50 0.09
C LEU A 10 0.20 13.92 -0.31
N LYS A 11 -1.11 14.14 -0.47
CA LYS A 11 -1.65 15.48 -0.69
C LYS A 11 -1.51 16.30 0.61
N PRO A 12 -0.93 17.51 0.59
CA PRO A 12 -0.78 18.32 1.80
C PRO A 12 -2.12 18.57 2.51
N GLY A 13 -2.15 18.41 3.83
CA GLY A 13 -3.34 18.57 4.66
C GLY A 13 -4.24 17.33 4.76
N PHE A 14 -3.85 16.19 4.18
CA PHE A 14 -4.61 14.93 4.21
C PHE A 14 -3.96 13.84 5.08
N GLU A 15 -3.04 14.21 5.96
CA GLU A 15 -2.26 13.31 6.82
C GLU A 15 -3.15 12.46 7.72
N ALA A 16 -4.01 13.13 8.50
CA ALA A 16 -4.92 12.46 9.44
C ALA A 16 -5.95 11.59 8.72
N GLU A 17 -6.43 12.05 7.56
CA GLU A 17 -7.39 11.29 6.75
C GLU A 17 -6.73 10.06 6.12
N TYR A 18 -5.48 10.18 5.68
CA TYR A 18 -4.70 9.06 5.16
C TYR A 18 -4.52 7.98 6.22
N GLU A 19 -4.06 8.36 7.42
CA GLU A 19 -3.91 7.44 8.55
C GLU A 19 -5.23 6.78 8.93
N LYS A 20 -6.31 7.55 9.07
CA LYS A 20 -7.65 7.04 9.39
C LYS A 20 -8.11 5.98 8.39
N ARG A 21 -7.93 6.22 7.08
CA ARG A 21 -8.32 5.26 6.03
C ARG A 21 -7.49 3.98 6.07
N HIS A 22 -6.20 4.07 6.37
CA HIS A 22 -5.33 2.90 6.47
C HIS A 22 -5.60 2.08 7.74
N ASN A 23 -5.97 2.73 8.85
CA ASN A 23 -6.41 2.05 10.06
C ASN A 23 -7.75 1.30 9.83
N ALA A 24 -8.63 1.87 9.01
CA ALA A 24 -9.93 1.30 8.64
C ALA A 24 -9.91 0.52 7.31
N LEU A 25 -8.74 -0.02 6.91
CA LEU A 25 -8.59 -0.71 5.62
C LEU A 25 -9.56 -1.88 5.48
N TRP A 26 -10.27 -1.90 4.35
CA TRP A 26 -11.36 -2.83 4.06
C TRP A 26 -10.89 -4.30 4.10
N PRO A 27 -11.68 -5.22 4.71
CA PRO A 27 -11.35 -6.64 4.78
C PRO A 27 -11.08 -7.27 3.40
N GLU A 28 -11.84 -6.89 2.38
CA GLU A 28 -11.76 -7.41 1.02
C GLU A 28 -10.44 -7.01 0.35
N LEU A 29 -10.00 -5.76 0.57
CA LEU A 29 -8.72 -5.29 0.05
C LEU A 29 -7.54 -5.99 0.75
N LYS A 30 -7.63 -6.25 2.06
CA LYS A 30 -6.64 -7.05 2.78
C LYS A 30 -6.56 -8.48 2.25
N ALA A 31 -7.70 -9.10 1.99
CA ALA A 31 -7.77 -10.44 1.42
C ALA A 31 -7.14 -10.47 0.03
N LEU A 32 -7.50 -9.53 -0.85
CA LEU A 32 -6.96 -9.42 -2.20
C LEU A 32 -5.42 -9.26 -2.19
N LEU A 33 -4.88 -8.40 -1.32
CA LEU A 33 -3.43 -8.22 -1.19
C LEU A 33 -2.73 -9.52 -0.76
N LYS A 34 -3.31 -10.22 0.21
CA LYS A 34 -2.78 -11.50 0.70
C LYS A 34 -2.83 -12.58 -0.39
N GLU A 35 -3.93 -12.68 -1.13
CA GLU A 35 -4.09 -13.61 -2.26
C GLU A 35 -3.10 -13.32 -3.39
N ALA A 36 -2.78 -12.05 -3.62
CA ALA A 36 -1.73 -11.61 -4.55
C ALA A 36 -0.30 -11.90 -4.03
N GLY A 37 -0.15 -12.50 -2.86
CA GLY A 37 1.13 -12.86 -2.26
C GLY A 37 1.81 -11.72 -1.50
N VAL A 38 1.13 -10.60 -1.25
CA VAL A 38 1.70 -9.45 -0.52
C VAL A 38 1.65 -9.69 0.99
N TYR A 39 2.77 -9.48 1.67
CA TYR A 39 2.89 -9.54 3.12
C TYR A 39 3.98 -8.59 3.63
N ASP A 40 4.01 -8.37 4.95
CA ASP A 40 4.94 -7.42 5.59
C ASP A 40 4.91 -6.04 4.91
N TYR A 41 3.69 -5.58 4.60
CA TYR A 41 3.46 -4.35 3.86
C TYR A 41 3.37 -3.17 4.82
N SER A 42 4.30 -2.23 4.72
CA SER A 42 4.37 -1.03 5.55
C SER A 42 4.47 0.23 4.68
N ILE A 43 3.87 1.32 5.15
CA ILE A 43 3.97 2.64 4.53
C ILE A 43 4.44 3.64 5.59
N PHE A 44 5.49 4.38 5.27
CA PHE A 44 6.10 5.41 6.11
C PHE A 44 5.87 6.77 5.46
N TRP A 45 5.66 7.80 6.28
CA TRP A 45 5.47 9.16 5.79
C TRP A 45 6.64 10.05 6.18
N ASP A 46 7.28 10.64 5.18
CA ASP A 46 8.25 11.72 5.33
C ASP A 46 7.51 13.07 5.38
N LYS A 47 7.50 13.67 6.56
CA LYS A 47 6.75 14.90 6.85
C LYS A 47 7.35 16.13 6.19
N ASP A 48 8.64 16.11 5.86
CA ASP A 48 9.33 17.28 5.29
C ASP A 48 9.03 17.39 3.79
N THR A 49 8.82 16.26 3.11
CA THR A 49 8.65 16.20 1.65
C THR A 49 7.26 15.75 1.20
N ASN A 50 6.41 15.32 2.13
CA ASN A 50 5.13 14.66 1.86
C ASN A 50 5.24 13.40 0.99
N ILE A 51 6.40 12.73 1.03
CA ILE A 51 6.60 11.44 0.36
C ILE A 51 6.12 10.32 1.28
N LEU A 52 5.38 9.37 0.69
CA LEU A 52 5.04 8.10 1.32
C LEU A 52 5.97 7.02 0.78
N PHE A 53 6.76 6.40 1.64
CA PHE A 53 7.64 5.29 1.30
C PHE A 53 6.98 3.97 1.70
N ALA A 54 6.72 3.13 0.72
CA ALA A 54 6.03 1.88 0.88
C ALA A 54 7.00 0.72 0.64
N VAL A 55 6.98 -0.29 1.49
CA VAL A 55 7.79 -1.51 1.36
C VAL A 55 6.94 -2.74 1.60
N GLN A 56 7.05 -3.73 0.72
CA GLN A 56 6.33 -4.99 0.81
C GLN A 56 7.22 -6.18 0.47
N LYS A 57 6.84 -7.34 0.98
CA LYS A 57 7.37 -8.63 0.53
C LYS A 57 6.30 -9.35 -0.27
N ASN A 58 6.74 -10.03 -1.33
CA ASN A 58 5.86 -10.78 -2.21
C ASN A 58 6.28 -12.26 -2.25
N GLU A 59 5.29 -13.13 -2.10
CA GLU A 59 5.34 -14.54 -2.49
C GLU A 59 5.01 -14.65 -3.99
N GLY A 60 5.86 -15.33 -4.76
CA GLY A 60 5.71 -15.40 -6.21
C GLY A 60 6.23 -14.15 -6.95
N SER A 61 5.69 -13.90 -8.15
CA SER A 61 6.14 -12.84 -9.06
C SER A 61 5.26 -11.58 -9.07
N ALA A 62 4.05 -11.66 -8.53
CA ALA A 62 3.09 -10.55 -8.49
C ALA A 62 3.24 -9.72 -7.21
N GLY A 63 2.64 -8.53 -7.17
CA GLY A 63 2.56 -7.67 -6.00
C GLY A 63 1.42 -6.67 -6.08
N SER A 64 1.36 -5.75 -5.11
CA SER A 64 0.31 -4.72 -5.08
C SER A 64 0.26 -3.84 -6.32
N GLN A 65 1.38 -3.67 -7.03
CA GLN A 65 1.49 -2.85 -8.23
C GLN A 65 0.78 -3.46 -9.45
N ASP A 66 0.49 -4.76 -9.44
CA ASP A 66 -0.19 -5.46 -10.52
C ASP A 66 -1.72 -5.43 -10.41
N LEU A 67 -2.26 -4.94 -9.28
CA LEU A 67 -3.68 -5.02 -8.95
C LEU A 67 -4.52 -3.83 -9.44
N GLY A 68 -3.92 -2.84 -10.12
CA GLY A 68 -4.60 -1.60 -10.50
C GLY A 68 -5.82 -1.77 -11.44
N SER A 69 -5.98 -2.93 -12.06
CA SER A 69 -7.14 -3.26 -12.88
C SER A 69 -8.32 -3.86 -12.10
N ASN A 70 -8.09 -4.32 -10.86
CA ASN A 70 -9.08 -5.02 -10.03
C ASN A 70 -10.17 -4.05 -9.54
N PRO A 71 -11.47 -4.40 -9.60
CA PRO A 71 -12.56 -3.54 -9.17
C PRO A 71 -12.54 -3.11 -7.69
N ILE A 72 -11.89 -3.88 -6.81
CA ILE A 72 -11.73 -3.52 -5.39
C ILE A 72 -10.67 -2.41 -5.22
N VAL A 73 -9.73 -2.31 -6.15
CA VAL A 73 -8.61 -1.35 -6.12
C VAL A 73 -8.93 -0.05 -6.87
N LYS A 74 -9.82 -0.12 -7.87
CA LYS A 74 -10.29 1.04 -8.66
C LYS A 74 -11.24 1.93 -7.88
#